data_AF-A0ABD3VQ19-F1
#
_entry.id   AF-A0ABD3VQ19-F1
#
_cell.length_a   1.000
_cell.length_b   1.000
_cell.length_c   1.000
_cell.angle_alpha   90.00
_cell.angle_beta   90.00
_cell.angle_gamma   90.00
#
_symmetry.space_group_name_H-M   'P 1'
#
loop_
_entity.id
_entity.type
_entity.pdbx_description
1 polymer ?
#
loop_
_entity_poly.entity_id
_entity_poly.type
_entity_poly.pdbx_seq_one_letter_code
_entity_poly.pdbx_strand_id
1 'polypeptide(L)'
;ISGEHFTHTQIGGEYVTLIHIGGEHFLLTQIGGEHFALTQIGGLHFILIQIGEEHFILIQIGGEHFILIQIGGEHFILIQIGREHFTLTQIGREHFTLTQIGGEHFTHTQIGGE
;
A
#
# COMPACT_ATOMS: atom_id res chain seq x y z
N ILE A 1 3.81 -0.25 16.70
CA ILE A 1 3.04 -0.91 17.79
C ILE A 1 3.38 -2.38 17.69
N SER A 2 4.01 -2.99 18.69
CA SER A 2 4.50 -4.38 18.61
C SER A 2 3.38 -5.40 18.88
N GLY A 3 2.27 -5.29 18.16
CA GLY A 3 1.23 -6.31 18.14
C GLY A 3 1.52 -7.31 17.01
N GLU A 4 1.25 -8.59 17.23
CA GLU A 4 1.31 -9.60 16.15
C GLU A 4 0.36 -9.24 15.00
N HIS A 5 -0.75 -8.57 15.30
CA HIS A 5 -1.75 -8.13 14.35
C HIS A 5 -2.06 -6.64 14.50
N PHE A 6 -2.10 -5.92 13.39
CA PHE A 6 -2.62 -4.56 13.28
C PHE A 6 -3.74 -4.53 12.25
N THR A 7 -4.90 -4.02 12.64
CA THR A 7 -6.03 -3.78 11.75
C THR A 7 -6.54 -2.37 11.96
N HIS A 8 -6.62 -1.57 10.90
CA HIS A 8 -7.16 -0.22 10.95
C HIS A 8 -8.03 0.07 9.73
N THR A 9 -9.10 0.82 9.94
CA THR A 9 -9.96 1.33 8.89
C THR A 9 -10.21 2.80 9.15
N GLN A 10 -10.01 3.62 8.11
CA GLN A 10 -10.30 5.04 8.15
C GLN A 10 -11.14 5.46 6.93
N ILE A 11 -12.05 6.40 7.16
CA ILE A 11 -12.95 6.95 6.15
C ILE A 11 -12.76 8.47 6.14
N GLY A 12 -12.32 9.00 5.01
CA GLY A 12 -11.98 10.40 4.83
C GLY A 12 -10.69 10.82 5.53
N GLY A 13 -10.42 12.12 5.44
CA GLY A 13 -9.20 12.74 5.92
C GLY A 13 -8.52 13.50 4.79
N GLU A 14 -8.25 14.78 5.01
CA GLU A 14 -7.53 15.60 4.03
C GLU A 14 -6.07 15.12 3.94
N TYR A 15 -5.42 14.93 5.09
CA TYR A 15 -4.06 14.44 5.20
C TYR A 15 -3.97 13.30 6.21
N VAL A 16 -3.53 12.14 5.74
CA VAL A 16 -3.33 10.95 6.57
C VAL A 16 -1.89 10.50 6.45
N THR A 17 -1.22 10.34 7.58
CA THR A 17 0.15 9.79 7.63
C THR A 17 0.23 8.71 8.68
N LEU A 18 0.67 7.53 8.27
CA LEU A 18 0.84 6.38 9.16
C LEU A 18 2.26 5.81 9.03
N ILE A 19 2.86 5.48 10.18
CA ILE A 19 4.13 4.78 10.26
C ILE A 19 3.91 3.52 11.09
N HIS A 20 4.21 2.35 10.51
CA HIS A 20 4.11 1.07 11.19
C HIS A 20 5.43 0.31 11.14
N ILE A 21 5.83 -0.28 12.27
CA ILE A 21 7.09 -1.02 12.41
C ILE A 21 6.78 -2.37 13.06
N GLY A 22 7.17 -3.45 12.39
CA GLY A 22 6.97 -4.82 12.83
C GLY A 22 5.53 -5.33 12.66
N GLY A 23 5.21 -6.37 13.44
CA GLY A 23 3.93 -7.09 13.40
C GLY A 23 3.93 -8.20 12.34
N GLU A 24 3.32 -9.34 12.65
CA GLU A 24 3.21 -10.43 11.68
C GLU A 24 2.19 -10.11 10.59
N HIS A 25 1.05 -9.52 10.99
CA HIS A 25 -0.06 -9.23 10.10
C HIS A 25 -0.45 -7.76 10.20
N PHE A 26 -0.49 -7.08 9.05
CA PHE A 26 -0.94 -5.72 8.92
C PHE A 26 -2.07 -5.64 7.89
N LEU A 27 -3.23 -5.15 8.33
CA LEU A 27 -4.36 -4.84 7.47
C LEU A 27 -4.73 -3.36 7.65
N LEU A 28 -4.73 -2.62 6.55
CA LEU A 28 -5.21 -1.25 6.54
C LEU A 28 -6.19 -1.04 5.40
N THR A 29 -7.30 -0.37 5.71
CA THR A 29 -8.29 0.08 4.73
C THR A 29 -8.47 1.59 4.86
N GLN A 30 -8.32 2.32 3.76
CA GLN A 30 -8.60 3.75 3.68
C GLN A 30 -9.64 3.98 2.58
N ILE A 31 -10.63 4.80 2.89
CA ILE A 31 -11.73 5.11 1.98
C ILE A 31 -11.89 6.63 1.91
N GLY A 32 -11.54 7.21 0.77
CA GLY A 32 -11.58 8.64 0.50
C GLY A 32 -10.48 9.41 1.22
N GLY A 33 -10.02 10.47 0.59
CA GLY A 33 -8.98 11.35 1.12
C GLY A 33 -8.28 12.07 -0.02
N GLU A 34 -7.63 13.18 0.30
CA GLU A 34 -6.82 13.92 -0.69
C GLU A 34 -5.39 13.38 -0.71
N HIS A 35 -4.81 13.19 0.48
CA HIS A 35 -3.41 12.81 0.63
C HIS A 35 -3.22 11.72 1.69
N PHE A 36 -2.77 10.55 1.26
CA PHE A 36 -2.38 9.45 2.14
C PHE A 36 -0.92 9.05 1.97
N ALA A 37 -0.20 8.99 3.08
CA ALA A 37 1.17 8.51 3.16
C ALA A 37 1.30 7.38 4.19
N LEU A 38 1.87 6.26 3.76
CA LEU A 38 2.18 5.14 4.66
C LEU A 38 3.62 4.68 4.50
N THR A 39 4.30 4.56 5.63
CA THR A 39 5.57 3.85 5.72
C THR A 39 5.40 2.61 6.58
N GLN A 40 5.78 1.46 6.05
CA GLN A 40 5.84 0.22 6.83
C GLN A 40 7.21 -0.43 6.73
N ILE A 41 7.67 -0.95 7.87
CA ILE A 41 8.97 -1.60 8.02
C ILE A 41 8.76 -2.99 8.65
N GLY A 42 9.17 -4.03 7.94
CA GLY A 42 9.17 -5.44 8.38
C GLY A 42 7.85 -6.16 8.16
N GLY A 43 7.60 -7.19 8.98
CA GLY A 43 6.34 -7.94 9.01
C GLY A 43 6.13 -8.96 7.90
N LEU A 44 5.31 -9.98 8.18
CA LEU A 44 5.19 -11.14 7.30
C LEU A 44 4.10 -10.95 6.25
N HIS A 45 2.93 -10.49 6.65
CA HIS A 45 1.77 -10.35 5.79
C HIS A 45 1.22 -8.92 5.86
N PHE A 46 1.24 -8.23 4.73
CA PHE A 46 0.71 -6.88 4.62
C PHE A 46 -0.40 -6.85 3.57
N ILE A 47 -1.56 -6.33 3.96
CA ILE A 47 -2.69 -6.06 3.09
C ILE A 47 -3.07 -4.60 3.23
N LEU A 48 -3.11 -3.90 2.10
CA LEU A 48 -3.58 -2.52 2.03
C LEU A 48 -4.65 -2.38 0.96
N ILE A 49 -5.75 -1.75 1.37
CA ILE A 49 -6.89 -1.46 0.51
C ILE A 49 -7.10 0.05 0.52
N GLN A 50 -7.14 0.66 -0.66
CA GLN A 50 -7.33 2.09 -0.85
C GLN A 50 -8.44 2.34 -1.86
N ILE A 51 -9.36 3.25 -1.54
CA ILE A 51 -10.49 3.58 -2.40
C ILE A 51 -10.64 5.10 -2.46
N GLY A 52 -10.51 5.70 -3.65
CA GLY A 52 -10.84 7.10 -3.89
C GLY A 52 -9.90 8.14 -3.25
N GLU A 53 -8.62 7.80 -3.13
CA GLU A 53 -7.55 8.71 -2.68
C GLU A 53 -6.97 9.47 -3.88
N GLU A 54 -6.89 10.80 -3.84
CA GLU A 54 -6.30 11.56 -4.95
C GLU A 54 -4.79 11.34 -5.06
N HIS A 55 -4.06 11.42 -3.94
CA HIS A 55 -2.62 11.27 -3.89
C HIS A 55 -2.20 10.25 -2.84
N PHE A 56 -1.47 9.24 -3.29
CA PHE A 56 -1.04 8.15 -2.44
C PHE A 56 0.46 7.90 -2.55
N ILE A 57 1.11 7.80 -1.39
CA ILE A 57 2.52 7.41 -1.27
C ILE A 57 2.63 6.23 -0.30
N LEU A 58 3.27 5.15 -0.78
CA LEU A 58 3.59 3.99 0.04
C LEU A 58 5.06 3.66 -0.03
N ILE A 59 5.66 3.53 1.14
CA ILE A 59 7.04 3.07 1.31
C ILE A 59 7.01 1.79 2.15
N GLN A 60 7.60 0.73 1.63
CA GLN A 60 7.68 -0.59 2.25
C GLN A 60 9.12 -1.07 2.30
N ILE A 61 9.57 -1.50 3.48
CA ILE A 61 10.94 -1.98 3.68
C ILE A 61 10.89 -3.34 4.38
N GLY A 62 11.36 -4.38 3.69
CA GLY A 62 11.40 -5.76 4.17
C GLY A 62 10.03 -6.44 4.25
N GLY A 63 10.04 -7.70 4.67
CA GLY A 63 8.85 -8.52 4.90
C GLY A 63 8.53 -9.48 3.75
N GLU A 64 7.60 -10.40 3.96
CA GLU A 64 7.45 -11.56 3.05
C GLU A 64 6.40 -11.32 1.97
N HIS A 65 5.15 -11.14 2.38
CA HIS A 65 3.99 -11.09 1.50
C HIS A 65 3.32 -9.72 1.55
N PHE A 66 3.07 -9.16 0.38
CA PHE A 66 2.39 -7.89 0.23
C PHE A 66 1.29 -7.94 -0.82
N ILE A 67 0.09 -7.51 -0.43
CA ILE A 67 -1.05 -7.29 -1.31
C ILE A 67 -1.48 -5.83 -1.21
N LEU A 68 -1.54 -5.16 -2.35
CA LEU A 68 -2.13 -3.85 -2.49
C LEU A 68 -3.28 -3.87 -3.48
N ILE A 69 -4.42 -3.36 -3.03
CA ILE A 69 -5.59 -3.11 -3.87
C ILE A 69 -5.90 -1.62 -3.83
N GLN A 70 -5.88 -0.99 -5.00
CA GLN A 70 -6.22 0.42 -5.16
C GLN A 70 -7.36 0.58 -6.18
N ILE A 71 -8.36 1.36 -5.81
CA ILE A 71 -9.52 1.66 -6.64
C ILE A 71 -9.67 3.18 -6.75
N GLY A 72 -9.59 3.70 -7.97
CA GLY A 72 -9.59 5.13 -8.25
C GLY A 72 -8.28 5.82 -7.90
N GLY A 73 -8.33 7.15 -7.94
CA GLY A 73 -7.25 8.04 -7.55
C GLY A 73 -6.39 8.51 -8.70
N GLU A 74 -5.70 9.63 -8.48
CA GLU A 74 -4.97 10.35 -9.52
C GLU A 74 -3.50 9.95 -9.53
N HIS A 75 -2.82 10.11 -8.39
CA HIS A 75 -1.37 9.96 -8.28
C HIS A 75 -1.00 8.88 -7.29
N PHE A 76 -0.22 7.90 -7.76
CA PHE A 76 0.26 6.82 -6.93
C PHE A 76 1.78 6.64 -7.05
N ILE A 77 2.43 6.62 -5.89
CA ILE A 77 3.85 6.27 -5.76
C ILE A 77 3.99 5.09 -4.80
N LEU A 78 4.62 4.02 -5.28
CA LEU A 78 5.05 2.90 -4.45
C LEU A 78 6.56 2.69 -4.56
N ILE A 79 7.18 2.64 -3.38
CA ILE A 79 8.57 2.26 -3.20
C ILE A 79 8.61 1.02 -2.32
N GLN A 80 9.25 -0.03 -2.83
CA GLN A 80 9.37 -1.31 -2.13
C GLN A 80 10.81 -1.80 -2.16
N ILE A 81 11.28 -2.24 -0.99
CA ILE A 81 12.64 -2.75 -0.82
C ILE A 81 12.57 -4.12 -0.12
N GLY A 82 13.08 -5.17 -0.77
CA GLY A 82 13.38 -6.46 -0.14
C GLY A 82 12.19 -7.27 0.36
N ARG A 83 11.10 -7.39 -0.42
CA ARG A 83 10.06 -8.40 -0.13
C ARG A 83 10.06 -9.54 -1.12
N GLU A 84 9.76 -10.74 -0.65
CA GLU A 84 9.69 -11.95 -1.49
C GLU A 84 8.51 -11.91 -2.45
N HIS A 85 7.29 -11.66 -1.96
CA HIS A 85 6.06 -11.75 -2.74
C HIS A 85 5.28 -10.44 -2.76
N PHE A 86 4.99 -9.92 -3.95
CA PHE A 86 4.22 -8.71 -4.14
C PHE A 86 3.11 -8.88 -5.17
N THR A 87 1.89 -8.54 -4.77
CA THR A 87 0.73 -8.42 -5.66
C THR A 87 0.18 -6.99 -5.62
N LEU A 88 0.04 -6.39 -6.79
CA LEU A 88 -0.54 -5.08 -7.00
C LEU A 88 -1.76 -5.19 -7.92
N THR A 89 -2.91 -4.73 -7.43
CA THR A 89 -4.14 -4.59 -8.24
C THR A 89 -4.60 -3.16 -8.23
N GLN A 90 -4.79 -2.60 -9.42
CA GLN A 90 -5.19 -1.20 -9.62
C GLN A 90 -6.37 -1.09 -10.56
N ILE A 91 -7.32 -0.23 -10.22
CA ILE A 91 -8.55 0.00 -10.99
C ILE A 91 -8.77 1.49 -11.20
N GLY A 92 -8.85 1.95 -12.45
CA GLY A 92 -9.32 3.30 -12.81
C GLY A 92 -8.48 4.47 -12.30
N ARG A 93 -7.20 4.51 -12.65
CA ARG A 93 -6.24 5.56 -12.21
C ARG A 93 -5.61 6.30 -13.39
N GLU A 94 -4.98 7.43 -13.12
CA GLU A 94 -4.24 8.21 -14.13
C GLU A 94 -2.72 8.02 -14.06
N HIS A 95 -2.09 8.22 -12.90
CA HIS A 95 -0.62 8.27 -12.77
C HIS A 95 -0.04 7.26 -11.78
N PHE A 96 1.01 6.56 -12.23
CA PHE A 96 1.66 5.49 -11.49
C PHE A 96 3.17 5.54 -11.55
N THR A 97 3.80 5.41 -10.38
CA THR A 97 5.21 5.06 -10.28
C THR A 97 5.40 3.90 -9.31
N LEU A 98 6.13 2.88 -9.77
CA LEU A 98 6.62 1.79 -8.94
C LEU A 98 8.14 1.74 -9.01
N THR A 99 8.76 1.74 -7.84
CA THR A 99 10.17 1.39 -7.66
C THR A 99 10.26 0.17 -6.77
N GLN A 100 10.84 -0.91 -7.31
CA GLN A 100 11.10 -2.14 -6.56
C GLN A 100 12.60 -2.42 -6.55
N ILE A 101 13.15 -2.66 -5.35
CA ILE A 101 14.55 -3.03 -5.15
C ILE A 101 14.58 -4.41 -4.48
N GLY A 102 15.07 -5.41 -5.21
CA GLY A 102 15.08 -6.81 -4.78
C GLY A 102 13.70 -7.46 -4.81
N GLY A 103 13.60 -8.63 -4.18
CA GLY A 103 12.40 -9.47 -4.17
C GLY A 103 12.40 -10.55 -5.24
N GLU A 104 11.46 -11.48 -5.12
CA GLU A 104 11.46 -12.71 -5.93
C GLU A 104 10.26 -12.77 -6.89
N HIS A 105 9.07 -12.46 -6.38
CA HIS A 105 7.80 -12.63 -7.08
C HIS A 105 7.01 -11.33 -7.11
N PHE A 106 6.67 -10.89 -8.33
CA PHE A 106 5.87 -9.71 -8.57
C PHE A 106 4.72 -10.01 -9.53
N THR A 107 3.50 -9.65 -9.12
CA THR A 107 2.30 -9.66 -9.95
C THR A 107 1.67 -8.29 -9.98
N HIS A 108 1.38 -7.79 -11.19
CA HIS A 108 0.67 -6.54 -11.39
C HIS A 108 -0.55 -6.76 -12.26
N THR A 109 -1.69 -6.26 -11.80
CA THR A 109 -2.95 -6.21 -12.53
C THR A 109 -3.46 -4.78 -12.57
N GLN A 110 -3.75 -4.29 -13.77
CA GLN A 110 -4.38 -2.99 -13.99
C GLN A 110 -5.68 -3.18 -14.77
N ILE A 111 -6.77 -2.57 -14.29
CA ILE A 111 -8.10 -2.65 -14.89
C ILE A 111 -8.63 -1.22 -15.11
N GLY A 112 -8.66 -0.78 -16.36
CA GLY A 112 -8.99 0.62 -16.68
C GLY A 112 -7.90 1.61 -16.24
N GLY A 113 -8.14 2.90 -16.51
CA GLY A 113 -7.12 3.95 -16.48
C GLY A 113 -6.60 4.26 -17.89
N GLU A 114 -6.03 5.45 -18.07
CA GLU A 114 -5.34 5.85 -19.31
C GLU A 114 -3.94 5.24 -19.44
#